data_AF-A0A6I4NR37-F1
#
_entry.id   AF-A0A6I4NR37-F1
#
_cell.length_a   1.000
_cell.length_b   1.000
_cell.length_c   1.000
_cell.angle_alpha   90.00
_cell.angle_beta   90.00
_cell.angle_gamma   90.00
#
_symmetry.space_group_name_H-M   'P 1'
#
loop_
_entity.id
_entity.type
_entity.pdbx_description
1 polymer ?
#
loop_
_entity_poly.entity_id
_entity_poly.type
_entity_poly.pdbx_seq_one_letter_code
_entity_poly.pdbx_strand_id
1 'polypeptide(L)'
;PHGTHKVCLDAIFEAVKALKPKSFMDECWLWLYRGAWQEWGIDEVEMAVPMSPDQVLAKRHGIFKHQSQKDGVVFQGTDAREFWQRAEDRNAETAALYQELGLATYAAMEAFVRWHY
;
A
#
# COMPACT_ATOMS: atom_id res chain seq x y z
N PRO A 1 -8.11 -2.45 -10.11
CA PRO A 1 -9.18 -1.95 -9.20
C PRO A 1 -10.57 -2.13 -9.82
N HIS A 2 -11.54 -2.61 -9.03
CA HIS A 2 -12.93 -2.80 -9.46
C HIS A 2 -13.90 -2.20 -8.44
N GLY A 3 -15.14 -1.98 -8.86
CA GLY A 3 -16.21 -1.48 -7.99
C GLY A 3 -15.88 -0.15 -7.32
N THR A 4 -16.20 -0.03 -6.03
CA THR A 4 -16.05 1.20 -5.24
C THR A 4 -14.62 1.74 -5.26
N HIS A 5 -13.60 0.89 -5.23
CA HIS A 5 -12.20 1.33 -5.30
C HIS A 5 -11.89 2.07 -6.61
N LYS A 6 -12.44 1.62 -7.75
CA LYS A 6 -12.24 2.30 -9.02
C LYS A 6 -12.94 3.66 -9.02
N VAL A 7 -14.19 3.73 -8.54
CA VAL A 7 -14.95 4.98 -8.48
C VAL A 7 -14.24 6.03 -7.62
N CYS A 8 -13.74 5.63 -6.43
CA CYS A 8 -12.97 6.54 -5.58
C CYS A 8 -11.66 7.00 -6.24
N LEU A 9 -10.95 6.09 -6.92
CA LEU A 9 -9.72 6.44 -7.62
C LEU A 9 -9.96 7.40 -8.79
N ASP A 10 -10.98 7.15 -9.61
CA ASP A 10 -11.38 8.03 -10.70
C ASP A 10 -11.72 9.43 -10.17
N ALA A 11 -12.45 9.52 -9.05
CA ALA A 11 -12.79 10.79 -8.42
C ALA A 11 -11.54 11.57 -7.94
N ILE A 12 -10.55 10.88 -7.38
CA ILE A 12 -9.26 11.50 -7.00
C ILE A 12 -8.53 12.01 -8.25
N PHE A 13 -8.47 11.23 -9.33
CA PHE A 13 -7.81 11.65 -10.57
C PHE A 13 -8.47 12.88 -11.19
N GLU A 14 -9.80 12.93 -11.24
CA GLU A 14 -10.51 14.11 -11.74
C GLU A 14 -10.29 15.34 -10.84
N ALA A 15 -10.28 15.17 -9.52
CA ALA A 15 -9.97 16.27 -8.59
C ALA A 15 -8.56 16.81 -8.80
N VAL A 16 -7.56 15.94 -8.97
CA VAL A 16 -6.17 16.34 -9.22
C VAL A 16 -6.04 17.08 -10.55
N LYS A 17 -6.70 16.61 -11.63
CA LYS A 17 -6.73 17.32 -12.92
C LYS A 17 -7.33 18.72 -12.78
N ALA A 18 -8.44 18.85 -12.05
CA ALA A 18 -9.09 20.14 -11.82
C ALA A 18 -8.22 21.10 -11.00
N LEU A 19 -7.41 20.57 -10.08
CA LEU A 19 -6.49 21.34 -9.26
C LEU A 19 -5.18 21.69 -9.97
N LYS A 20 -4.78 20.94 -11.02
CA LYS A 20 -3.49 21.05 -11.69
C LYS A 20 -3.03 22.47 -12.04
N PRO A 21 -3.89 23.42 -12.46
CA PRO A 21 -3.46 24.78 -12.74
C PRO A 21 -3.00 25.61 -11.52
N LYS A 22 -3.24 25.13 -10.29
CA LYS A 22 -2.84 25.84 -9.07
C LYS A 22 -1.34 25.65 -8.79
N SER A 23 -0.63 26.72 -8.46
CA SER A 23 0.83 26.72 -8.29
C SER A 23 1.35 25.68 -7.29
N PHE A 24 0.62 25.42 -6.19
CA PHE A 24 1.05 24.42 -5.21
C PHE A 24 1.08 22.99 -5.77
N MET A 25 0.41 22.73 -6.91
CA MET A 25 0.41 21.41 -7.53
C MET A 25 1.74 21.05 -8.17
N ASP A 26 2.62 22.03 -8.43
CA ASP A 26 3.98 21.77 -8.93
C ASP A 26 4.82 20.98 -7.92
N GLU A 27 4.51 21.10 -6.63
CA GLU A 27 5.14 20.39 -5.51
C GLU A 27 4.28 19.26 -4.94
N CYS A 28 3.15 18.93 -5.58
CA CYS A 28 2.27 17.85 -5.14
C CYS A 28 2.57 16.54 -5.87
N TRP A 29 2.68 15.44 -5.12
CA TRP A 29 2.79 14.09 -5.68
C TRP A 29 1.60 13.24 -5.30
N LEU A 30 1.15 12.40 -6.22
CA LEU A 30 0.16 11.36 -5.94
C LEU A 30 0.84 10.01 -5.94
N TRP A 31 0.76 9.31 -4.81
CA TRP A 31 1.34 7.98 -4.61
C TRP A 31 0.24 6.92 -4.62
N LEU A 32 0.37 5.95 -5.52
CA LEU A 32 -0.54 4.83 -5.67
C LEU A 32 -0.09 3.69 -4.76
N TYR A 33 -0.97 3.34 -3.85
CA TYR A 33 -0.84 2.19 -2.95
C TYR A 33 -1.65 1.01 -3.47
N ARG A 34 -1.08 -0.21 -3.39
CA ARG A 34 -1.85 -1.44 -3.60
C ARG A 34 -2.20 -2.10 -2.27
N GLY A 35 -3.40 -2.64 -2.20
CA GLY A 35 -3.90 -3.32 -1.00
C GLY A 35 -3.24 -4.67 -0.74
N ALA A 36 -3.59 -5.28 0.39
CA ALA A 36 -2.96 -6.51 0.92
C ALA A 36 -3.08 -7.78 0.04
N TRP A 37 -3.64 -7.70 -1.16
CA TRP A 37 -3.80 -8.82 -2.09
C TRP A 37 -2.73 -8.87 -3.18
N GLN A 38 -2.09 -7.74 -3.49
CA GLN A 38 -1.10 -7.67 -4.54
C GLN A 38 -0.17 -6.50 -4.27
N GLU A 39 1.13 -6.73 -4.20
CA GLU A 39 2.14 -5.68 -4.14
C GLU A 39 2.53 -5.21 -5.55
N TRP A 40 3.18 -4.05 -5.63
CA TRP A 40 3.96 -3.66 -6.81
C TRP A 40 5.17 -4.57 -7.02
N GLY A 41 5.54 -4.83 -8.27
CA GLY A 41 6.83 -5.44 -8.58
C GLY A 41 7.97 -4.54 -8.13
N ILE A 42 9.10 -5.12 -7.70
CA ILE A 42 10.27 -4.37 -7.22
C ILE A 42 10.78 -3.36 -8.26
N ASP A 43 10.65 -3.70 -9.54
CA ASP A 43 11.00 -2.91 -10.72
C ASP A 43 10.01 -1.77 -11.00
N GLU A 44 8.79 -1.84 -10.45
CA GLU A 44 7.78 -0.80 -10.56
C GLU A 44 7.88 0.24 -9.42
N VAL A 45 8.49 -0.12 -8.28
CA VAL A 45 8.48 0.73 -7.07
C VAL A 45 9.24 2.04 -7.30
N GLU A 46 8.54 3.16 -7.12
CA GLU A 46 9.12 4.51 -7.19
C GLU A 46 9.36 5.12 -5.81
N MET A 47 8.70 4.62 -4.76
CA MET A 47 8.93 4.99 -3.37
C MET A 47 8.76 3.79 -2.44
N ALA A 48 9.76 3.60 -1.59
CA ALA A 48 9.76 2.59 -0.54
C ALA A 48 9.83 3.27 0.84
N VAL A 49 8.91 2.92 1.74
CA VAL A 49 8.85 3.47 3.10
C VAL A 49 9.17 2.35 4.10
N PRO A 50 10.36 2.35 4.72
CA PRO A 50 10.73 1.33 5.69
C PRO A 50 9.95 1.48 7.00
N MET A 51 9.69 0.35 7.65
CA MET A 51 9.00 0.27 8.94
C MET A 51 9.87 -0.45 9.98
N SER A 52 9.89 0.10 11.19
CA SER A 52 10.44 -0.55 12.38
C SER A 52 9.50 -1.64 12.91
N PRO A 53 9.97 -2.56 13.76
CA PRO A 53 9.10 -3.55 14.41
C PRO A 53 7.90 -2.93 15.14
N ASP A 54 8.09 -1.80 15.82
CA ASP A 54 7.01 -1.10 16.53
C ASP A 54 5.96 -0.52 15.56
N GLN A 55 6.39 -0.02 14.39
CA GLN A 55 5.48 0.47 13.35
C GLN A 55 4.67 -0.67 12.73
N VAL A 56 5.26 -1.86 12.57
CA VAL A 56 4.54 -3.07 12.13
C VAL A 56 3.44 -3.43 13.14
N LEU A 57 3.77 -3.45 14.43
CA LEU A 57 2.79 -3.70 15.49
C LEU A 57 1.68 -2.64 15.52
N ALA A 58 2.04 -1.36 15.38
CA ALA A 58 1.06 -0.27 15.31
C ALA A 58 0.11 -0.42 14.11
N LYS A 59 0.63 -0.80 12.93
CA LYS A 59 -0.16 -1.09 11.75
C LYS A 59 -1.11 -2.27 11.99
N ARG A 60 -0.63 -3.37 12.58
CA ARG A 60 -1.44 -4.54 12.94
C ARG A 60 -2.61 -4.16 13.85
N HIS A 61 -2.34 -3.39 14.91
CA HIS A 61 -3.38 -2.88 15.80
C HIS A 61 -4.35 -1.93 15.10
N GLY A 62 -3.88 -1.11 14.15
CA GLY A 62 -4.72 -0.30 13.28
C GLY A 62 -5.73 -1.13 12.49
N ILE A 63 -5.27 -2.22 11.88
CA ILE A 63 -6.13 -3.18 11.15
C ILE A 63 -7.16 -3.80 12.10
N PHE A 64 -6.77 -4.20 13.32
CA PHE A 64 -7.68 -4.81 14.29
C PHE A 64 -8.83 -3.91 14.74
N LYS A 65 -8.67 -2.58 14.67
CA LYS A 65 -9.76 -1.65 14.97
C LYS A 65 -10.90 -1.75 13.95
N HIS A 66 -10.65 -2.26 12.75
CA HIS A 66 -11.63 -2.46 11.70
C HIS A 66 -12.15 -3.90 11.75
N GLN A 67 -13.08 -4.16 12.67
CA GLN A 67 -13.62 -5.50 12.91
C GLN A 67 -14.20 -6.17 11.63
N SER A 68 -14.78 -5.38 10.71
CA SER A 68 -15.26 -5.86 9.41
C SER A 68 -14.16 -6.30 8.43
N GLN A 69 -12.89 -5.99 8.71
CA GLN A 69 -11.71 -6.51 7.99
C GLN A 69 -11.04 -7.68 8.73
N LYS A 70 -11.45 -7.94 9.98
CA LYS A 70 -10.99 -9.07 10.81
C LYS A 70 -11.84 -10.31 10.57
N ASP A 71 -13.16 -10.15 10.50
CA ASP A 71 -14.09 -11.27 10.41
C ASP A 71 -14.41 -11.57 8.93
N GLY A 72 -13.74 -12.60 8.38
CA GLY A 72 -14.10 -13.26 7.12
C GLY A 72 -14.14 -12.35 5.89
N VAL A 73 -13.11 -12.41 5.04
CA VAL A 73 -13.20 -11.83 3.70
C VAL A 73 -14.46 -12.42 3.03
N VAL A 74 -15.38 -11.57 2.58
CA VAL A 74 -16.62 -12.01 1.91
C VAL A 74 -16.32 -12.84 0.64
N PHE A 75 -15.09 -12.73 0.13
CA PHE A 75 -14.50 -13.54 -0.93
C PHE A 75 -13.15 -14.10 -0.46
N GLN A 76 -13.17 -15.10 0.43
CA GLN A 76 -11.98 -15.92 0.64
C GLN A 76 -11.72 -16.72 -0.65
N GLY A 77 -10.64 -16.37 -1.35
CA GLY A 77 -10.05 -17.26 -2.36
C GLY A 77 -9.44 -18.49 -1.66
N THR A 78 -8.35 -19.01 -2.20
CA THR A 78 -7.62 -20.15 -1.59
C THR A 78 -6.69 -19.73 -0.45
N ASP A 79 -6.47 -18.43 -0.22
CA ASP A 79 -5.59 -17.92 0.84
C ASP A 79 -6.35 -17.81 2.18
N ALA A 80 -6.02 -18.71 3.10
CA ALA A 80 -6.63 -18.83 4.42
C ALA A 80 -6.16 -17.77 5.44
N ARG A 81 -5.14 -16.97 5.11
CA ARG A 81 -4.60 -15.96 6.03
C ARG A 81 -5.62 -14.86 6.31
N GLU A 82 -5.56 -14.31 7.53
CA GLU A 82 -6.30 -13.09 7.89
C GLU A 82 -5.72 -11.88 7.16
N PHE A 83 -6.51 -10.80 7.02
CA PHE A 83 -6.07 -9.60 6.31
C PHE A 83 -4.78 -8.99 6.91
N TRP A 84 -4.66 -8.98 8.25
CA TRP A 84 -3.47 -8.45 8.91
C TRP A 84 -2.22 -9.29 8.64
N GLN A 85 -2.35 -10.62 8.57
CA GLN A 85 -1.25 -11.54 8.26
C GLN A 85 -0.74 -11.29 6.84
N ARG A 86 -1.66 -11.21 5.87
CA ARG A 86 -1.30 -10.86 4.48
C ARG A 86 -0.61 -9.51 4.38
N ALA A 87 -1.15 -8.49 5.06
CA ALA A 87 -0.59 -7.15 5.02
C ALA A 87 0.84 -7.12 5.60
N GLU A 88 1.07 -7.86 6.69
CA GLU A 88 2.37 -7.94 7.36
C GLU A 88 3.38 -8.77 6.55
N ASP A 89 3.02 -9.99 6.16
CA ASP A 89 3.88 -10.89 5.36
C ASP A 89 4.33 -10.19 4.08
N ARG A 90 3.42 -9.55 3.35
CA ARG A 90 3.74 -8.81 2.12
C ARG A 90 4.78 -7.71 2.36
N ASN A 91 4.63 -6.92 3.43
CA ASN A 91 5.60 -5.86 3.69
C ASN A 91 6.94 -6.40 4.18
N ALA A 92 6.95 -7.53 4.90
CA ALA A 92 8.17 -8.22 5.28
C ALA A 92 8.90 -8.79 4.04
N GLU A 93 8.16 -9.40 3.10
CA GLU A 93 8.68 -9.88 1.82
C GLU A 93 9.32 -8.73 1.01
N THR A 94 8.66 -7.57 0.90
CA THR A 94 9.26 -6.39 0.25
C THR A 94 10.56 -5.98 0.92
N ALA A 95 10.62 -5.94 2.25
CA ALA A 95 11.85 -5.61 2.98
C ALA A 95 12.97 -6.65 2.76
N ALA A 96 12.62 -7.94 2.71
CA ALA A 96 13.55 -9.02 2.42
C ALA A 96 14.13 -8.93 1.01
N LEU A 97 13.30 -8.62 0.00
CA LEU A 97 13.77 -8.38 -1.37
C LEU A 97 14.75 -7.20 -1.44
N TYR A 98 14.47 -6.10 -0.75
CA TYR A 98 15.41 -4.97 -0.67
C TYR A 98 16.74 -5.38 -0.01
N GLN A 99 16.69 -6.21 1.04
CA GLN A 99 17.90 -6.74 1.68
C GLN A 99 18.70 -7.65 0.73
N GLU A 100 18.04 -8.51 -0.04
CA GLU A 100 18.69 -9.38 -1.04
C GLU A 100 19.38 -8.57 -2.15
N LEU A 101 18.84 -7.40 -2.48
CA LEU A 101 19.46 -6.43 -3.39
C LEU A 101 20.62 -5.65 -2.76
N GLY A 102 20.95 -5.90 -1.49
CA GLY A 102 22.06 -5.27 -0.78
C GLY A 102 21.72 -3.96 -0.08
N LEU A 103 20.43 -3.64 0.08
CA LEU A 103 19.97 -2.45 0.80
C LEU A 103 19.84 -2.73 2.31
N ALA A 104 19.61 -1.67 3.08
CA ALA A 104 19.47 -1.77 4.53
C ALA A 104 18.29 -2.66 4.95
N THR A 105 18.49 -3.41 6.03
CA THR A 105 17.49 -4.32 6.58
C THR A 105 16.44 -3.57 7.41
N TYR A 106 15.17 -3.88 7.17
CA TYR A 106 14.03 -3.36 7.92
C TYR A 106 13.06 -4.49 8.26
N ALA A 107 12.17 -4.27 9.24
CA ALA A 107 11.18 -5.27 9.62
C ALA A 107 10.13 -5.47 8.52
N ALA A 108 9.79 -4.39 7.82
CA ALA A 108 8.81 -4.37 6.76
C ALA A 108 8.98 -3.09 5.91
N MET A 109 8.42 -3.08 4.70
CA MET A 109 8.50 -1.94 3.79
C MET A 109 7.22 -1.78 2.97
N GLU A 110 6.69 -0.56 2.90
CA GLU A 110 5.58 -0.20 2.01
C GLU A 110 6.10 0.30 0.67
N ALA A 111 5.44 -0.09 -0.41
CA ALA A 111 5.80 0.30 -1.77
C ALA A 111 4.72 1.16 -2.42
N PHE A 112 5.15 2.18 -3.16
CA PHE A 112 4.28 3.11 -3.86
C PHE A 112 4.81 3.39 -5.27
N VAL A 113 3.87 3.64 -6.18
CA VAL A 113 4.12 4.07 -7.56
C VAL A 113 3.58 5.48 -7.72
N ARG A 114 4.33 6.38 -8.34
CA ARG A 114 3.90 7.75 -8.57
C ARG A 114 2.94 7.79 -9.75
N TRP A 115 1.80 8.44 -9.55
CA TRP A 115 0.98 8.87 -10.67
C TRP A 115 1.49 10.22 -11.18
N HIS A 116 1.89 10.24 -12.45
CA HIS A 116 2.36 11.44 -13.13
C HIS A 116 1.18 12.11 -13.84
N TYR A 117 0.91 13.36 -13.50
CA TYR A 117 -0.25 14.16 -13.94
C TYR A 117 0.16 15.60 -14.24
#